data_AF-A0A3A0D6A7-F1
#
_entry.id   AF-A0A3A0D6A7-F1
#
_cell.length_a   1.000
_cell.length_b   1.000
_cell.length_c   1.000
_cell.angle_alpha   90.00
_cell.angle_beta   90.00
_cell.angle_gamma   90.00
#
_symmetry.space_group_name_H-M   'P 1'
#
loop_
_entity.id
_entity.type
_entity.pdbx_description
1 polymer ?
#
loop_
_entity_poly.entity_id
_entity_poly.type
_entity_poly.pdbx_seq_one_letter_code
_entity_poly.pdbx_strand_id
1 'polypeptide(L)'
;RIIPVGTGEETKELVAKTLAIVEKSELDYQLTAMGTLLEGEWEEITFVIKKCHDEIKQFAERVVTEIVIDDRKDVKNRLKGNVLEVEYVLGKGLQTGGLT
;
A
#
# COMPACT_ATOMS: atom_id res chain seq x y z
N ARG A 1 0.15 -3.59 -5.02
CA ARG A 1 1.18 -4.59 -4.65
C ARG A 1 2.21 -4.73 -5.76
N ILE A 2 3.47 -4.99 -5.40
CA ILE A 2 4.61 -5.12 -6.34
C ILE A 2 5.21 -6.50 -6.15
N ILE A 3 5.27 -7.29 -7.22
CA ILE A 3 5.61 -8.70 -7.17
C ILE A 3 6.79 -8.96 -8.12
N PRO A 4 7.97 -9.32 -7.60
CA PRO A 4 9.06 -9.80 -8.43
C PRO A 4 8.71 -11.19 -8.97
N VAL A 5 9.07 -11.46 -10.22
CA VAL A 5 8.88 -12.77 -10.84
C VAL A 5 10.24 -13.43 -11.01
N GLY A 6 10.34 -14.70 -10.58
CA GLY A 6 11.53 -15.52 -10.77
C GLY A 6 12.56 -15.43 -9.63
N THR A 7 12.20 -14.80 -8.51
CA THR A 7 13.10 -14.60 -7.36
C THR A 7 12.94 -15.64 -6.24
N GLY A 8 12.14 -16.69 -6.45
CA GLY A 8 11.77 -17.65 -5.41
C GLY A 8 10.60 -17.19 -4.52
N GLU A 9 10.27 -17.99 -3.50
CA GLU A 9 9.09 -17.77 -2.65
C GLU A 9 9.32 -16.76 -1.51
N GLU A 10 10.56 -16.63 -1.04
CA GLU A 10 10.94 -15.74 0.06
C GLU A 10 11.07 -14.29 -0.45
N THR A 11 10.07 -13.46 -0.16
CA THR A 11 10.00 -12.05 -0.63
C THR A 11 10.06 -11.02 0.51
N LYS A 12 10.18 -11.46 1.77
CA LYS A 12 10.10 -10.58 2.95
C LYS A 12 11.11 -9.42 2.95
N GLU A 13 12.33 -9.66 2.50
CA GLU A 13 13.39 -8.65 2.44
C GLU A 13 13.09 -7.60 1.37
N LEU A 14 12.52 -8.01 0.24
CA LEU A 14 12.09 -7.13 -0.84
C LEU A 14 10.89 -6.27 -0.40
N VAL A 15 9.94 -6.85 0.34
CA VAL A 15 8.82 -6.10 0.95
C VAL A 15 9.35 -5.09 1.98
N ALA A 16 10.33 -5.46 2.81
CA ALA A 16 10.92 -4.54 3.78
C ALA A 16 11.62 -3.34 3.09
N LYS A 17 12.29 -3.57 1.96
CA LYS A 17 12.93 -2.49 1.17
C LYS A 17 11.91 -1.50 0.60
N THR A 18 10.80 -1.98 0.05
CA THR A 18 9.75 -1.09 -0.47
C THR A 18 9.04 -0.34 0.66
N LEU A 19 8.81 -0.99 1.80
CA LEU A 19 8.24 -0.30 2.96
C LEU A 19 9.13 0.81 3.51
N ALA A 20 10.46 0.66 3.45
CA ALA A 20 11.36 1.75 3.82
C ALA A 20 11.25 2.98 2.89
N ILE A 21 10.82 2.81 1.64
CA ILE A 21 10.52 3.92 0.72
C ILE A 21 9.19 4.56 1.07
N VAL A 22 8.17 3.75 1.36
CA VAL A 22 6.85 4.22 1.79
C VAL A 22 6.94 5.02 3.10
N GLU A 23 7.65 4.50 4.10
CA GLU A 23 7.85 5.20 5.39
C GLU A 23 8.46 6.59 5.19
N LYS A 24 9.47 6.70 4.32
CA LYS A 24 10.15 7.97 4.01
C LYS A 24 9.29 8.94 3.19
N SER A 25 8.16 8.50 2.65
CA SER A 25 7.28 9.38 1.90
C SER A 25 6.38 10.24 2.78
N GLU A 26 6.28 9.91 4.07
CA GLU A 26 5.38 10.57 5.04
C GLU A 26 3.90 10.55 4.65
N LEU A 27 3.53 9.79 3.62
CA LEU A 27 2.14 9.52 3.24
C LEU A 27 1.48 8.61 4.28
N ASP A 28 0.18 8.79 4.49
CA ASP A 28 -0.58 7.86 5.30
C ASP A 28 -0.64 6.51 4.58
N TYR A 29 -0.30 5.44 5.31
CA TYR A 29 -0.18 4.12 4.72
C TYR A 29 -0.55 3.04 5.71
N GLN A 30 -0.98 1.90 5.17
CA GLN A 30 -1.28 0.72 5.97
C GLN A 30 -0.75 -0.52 5.27
N LEU A 31 0.13 -1.26 5.95
CA LEU A 31 0.56 -2.57 5.52
C LEU A 31 -0.53 -3.61 5.84
N THR A 32 -0.88 -4.40 4.84
CA THR A 32 -1.76 -5.58 4.96
C THR A 32 -1.01 -6.84 4.54
N ALA A 33 -1.59 -8.02 4.78
CA ALA A 33 -1.01 -9.28 4.35
C ALA A 33 -0.82 -9.39 2.82
N MET A 34 -1.62 -8.67 2.03
CA MET A 34 -1.65 -8.80 0.56
C MET A 34 -1.06 -7.59 -0.17
N GLY A 35 -0.68 -6.53 0.55
CA GLY A 35 -0.10 -5.32 -0.03
C GLY A 35 -0.17 -4.12 0.90
N THR A 36 0.22 -2.97 0.38
CA THR A 36 0.24 -1.70 1.11
C THR A 36 -0.82 -0.78 0.54
N LEU A 37 -1.65 -0.23 1.43
CA LEU A 37 -2.57 0.87 1.13
C LEU A 37 -1.84 2.19 1.33
N LEU A 38 -2.09 3.17 0.46
CA LEU A 38 -1.50 4.50 0.49
C LEU A 38 -2.62 5.53 0.30
N GLU A 39 -2.53 6.64 1.02
CA GLU A 39 -3.41 7.79 0.86
C GLU A 39 -2.58 9.08 0.77
N GLY A 40 -2.93 9.94 -0.18
CA GLY A 40 -2.14 11.12 -0.53
C GLY A 40 -2.56 11.71 -1.86
N GLU A 41 -1.81 12.72 -2.32
CA GLU A 41 -2.05 13.35 -3.62
C GLU A 41 -1.52 12.46 -4.76
N TRP A 42 -2.11 12.62 -5.94
CA TRP A 42 -1.82 11.78 -7.11
C TRP A 42 -0.33 11.72 -7.46
N GLU A 43 0.32 12.88 -7.52
CA GLU A 43 1.75 13.00 -7.86
C GLU A 43 2.64 12.30 -6.82
N GLU A 44 2.29 12.40 -5.54
CA GLU A 44 3.06 11.80 -4.44
C GLU A 44 2.93 10.27 -4.46
N ILE A 45 1.70 9.77 -4.59
CA ILE A 45 1.41 8.33 -4.67
C ILE A 45 2.13 7.71 -5.87
N THR A 46 1.97 8.29 -7.06
CA THR A 46 2.59 7.74 -8.27
C THR A 46 4.11 7.77 -8.21
N PHE A 47 4.70 8.80 -7.59
CA PHE A 47 6.13 8.88 -7.36
C PHE A 47 6.63 7.76 -6.41
N VAL A 48 5.92 7.51 -5.32
CA VAL A 48 6.26 6.44 -4.37
C VAL A 48 6.14 5.07 -5.02
N ILE A 49 5.04 4.81 -5.73
CA ILE A 49 4.82 3.55 -6.46
C ILE A 49 5.96 3.30 -7.45
N LYS A 50 6.34 4.32 -8.22
CA LYS A 50 7.45 4.23 -9.18
C LYS A 50 8.76 3.85 -8.47
N LYS A 51 9.11 4.56 -7.39
CA LYS A 51 10.33 4.25 -6.61
C LYS A 51 10.33 2.82 -6.09
N CYS A 52 9.21 2.35 -5.55
CA CYS A 52 9.10 0.97 -5.07
C CYS A 52 9.25 -0.04 -6.22
N HIS A 53 8.65 0.23 -7.39
CA HIS A 53 8.80 -0.64 -8.56
C HIS A 53 10.25 -0.70 -9.03
N ASP A 54 10.91 0.45 -9.18
CA ASP A 54 12.28 0.57 -9.64
C ASP A 54 13.27 -0.09 -8.65
N GLU A 55 13.01 0.01 -7.34
CA GLU A 55 13.80 -0.69 -6.31
C GLU A 55 13.71 -2.21 -6.48
N ILE A 56 12.51 -2.77 -6.61
CA ILE A 56 12.34 -4.22 -6.78
C ILE A 56 12.93 -4.72 -8.09
N LYS A 57 12.86 -3.93 -9.16
CA LYS A 57 13.38 -4.27 -10.48
C LYS A 57 14.89 -4.49 -10.49
N GLN A 58 15.64 -3.98 -9.50
CA GLN A 58 17.07 -4.26 -9.35
C GLN A 58 17.34 -5.73 -8.97
N PHE A 59 16.34 -6.45 -8.44
CA PHE A 59 16.48 -7.80 -7.91
C PHE A 59 15.75 -8.86 -8.76
N ALA A 60 14.99 -8.46 -9.78
CA ALA A 60 14.21 -9.36 -10.62
C ALA A 60 14.21 -8.91 -12.08
N GLU A 61 14.35 -9.84 -13.02
CA GLU A 61 14.26 -9.53 -14.46
C GLU A 61 12.87 -9.02 -14.87
N ARG A 62 11.83 -9.41 -14.12
CA ARG A 62 10.45 -9.00 -14.34
C ARG A 62 9.78 -8.65 -13.03
N VAL A 63 9.05 -7.53 -13.04
CA VAL A 63 8.25 -7.06 -11.91
C VAL A 63 6.82 -6.82 -12.41
N VAL A 64 5.85 -7.40 -11.71
CA VAL A 64 4.42 -7.14 -11.92
C VAL A 64 3.95 -6.19 -10.84
N THR A 65 3.28 -5.11 -11.21
CA THR A 65 2.73 -4.14 -10.27
C THR A 65 1.25 -4.01 -10.51
N GLU A 66 0.46 -4.30 -9.48
CA GLU A 66 -0.99 -4.18 -9.49
C GLU A 66 -1.39 -3.03 -8.57
N ILE A 67 -2.12 -2.07 -9.10
CA ILE A 67 -2.55 -0.86 -8.41
C ILE A 67 -4.06 -0.75 -8.59
N VAL A 68 -4.75 -0.51 -7.49
CA VAL A 68 -6.17 -0.12 -7.48
C VAL A 68 -6.22 1.28 -6.90
N ILE A 69 -6.88 2.19 -7.59
CA ILE A 69 -6.96 3.61 -7.21
C ILE A 69 -8.41 3.96 -6.99
N ASP A 70 -8.73 4.41 -5.78
CA ASP A 70 -10.01 5.02 -5.40
C ASP A 70 -9.82 6.55 -5.39
N ASP A 71 -10.03 7.19 -6.53
CA ASP A 71 -9.96 8.65 -6.68
C ASP A 71 -11.36 9.26 -6.58
N ARG A 72 -11.60 9.99 -5.49
CA ARG A 72 -12.86 10.65 -5.19
C ARG A 72 -12.59 12.10 -4.81
N LYS A 73 -13.37 13.02 -5.39
CA LYS A 73 -13.28 14.45 -5.09
C LYS A 73 -13.72 14.74 -3.65
N ASP A 74 -13.01 15.69 -3.03
CA ASP A 74 -13.36 16.31 -1.74
C ASP A 74 -13.46 15.35 -0.55
N VAL A 75 -12.80 14.19 -0.61
CA VAL A 75 -12.75 13.24 0.50
C VAL A 75 -11.31 12.98 0.96
N LYS A 76 -11.13 12.84 2.27
CA LYS A 76 -9.85 12.54 2.93
C LYS A 76 -10.07 11.53 4.05
N ASN A 77 -8.99 10.97 4.58
CA ASN A 77 -8.96 9.99 5.66
C ASN A 77 -9.86 8.78 5.36
N ARG A 78 -9.79 8.26 4.12
CA ARG A 78 -10.65 7.17 3.66
C ARG A 78 -10.14 5.82 4.08
N LEU A 79 -8.83 5.65 4.29
CA LEU A 79 -8.28 4.41 4.85
C LEU A 79 -8.94 4.08 6.20
N LYS A 80 -8.96 5.03 7.15
CA LYS A 80 -9.64 4.85 8.43
C LYS A 80 -11.15 5.04 8.33
N GLY A 81 -11.60 6.06 7.59
CA GLY A 81 -13.01 6.42 7.47
C GLY A 81 -13.89 5.32 6.87
N ASN A 82 -13.43 4.63 5.84
CA ASN A 82 -14.19 3.52 5.23
C ASN A 82 -14.45 2.39 6.25
N VAL A 83 -13.48 2.10 7.11
CA VAL A 83 -13.65 1.07 8.15
C VAL A 83 -14.64 1.52 9.20
N LEU A 84 -14.51 2.75 9.69
CA LEU A 84 -15.42 3.30 10.71
C LEU A 84 -16.87 3.37 10.22
N GLU A 85 -17.10 3.73 8.95
CA GLU A 85 -18.43 3.72 8.34
C GLU A 85 -19.04 2.31 8.32
N VAL A 86 -18.24 1.29 7.99
CA VAL A 86 -18.68 -0.11 8.00
C VAL A 86 -18.96 -0.60 9.42
N GLU A 87 -18.08 -0.30 10.39
CA GLU A 87 -18.28 -0.64 11.80
C GLU A 87 -19.54 0.03 12.38
N TYR A 88 -19.79 1.28 12.01
CA TYR A 88 -20.99 2.02 12.39
C TYR A 88 -22.26 1.33 11.87
N VAL A 89 -22.28 0.95 10.59
CA VAL A 89 -23.41 0.23 9.98
C VAL A 89 -23.60 -1.15 10.61
N LEU A 90 -22.50 -1.84 10.94
CA LEU A 90 -22.53 -3.15 11.59
C LEU A 90 -22.89 -3.09 13.08
N GLY A 91 -22.79 -1.93 13.72
CA GLY A 91 -22.99 -1.75 15.16
C GLY A 91 -21.92 -2.43 16.02
N LYS A 92 -20.75 -2.76 15.48
CA LYS A 92 -19.63 -3.39 16.20
C LYS A 92 -18.29 -3.11 15.54
N GLY A 93 -17.22 -3.14 16.34
CA GLY A 93 -15.85 -3.07 15.86
C GLY A 93 -15.43 -4.32 15.08
N LEU A 94 -14.57 -4.13 14.09
CA LEU A 94 -13.97 -5.17 13.27
C LEU A 94 -12.53 -5.45 13.70
N GLN A 95 -12.07 -6.67 13.42
CA GLN A 95 -10.66 -7.02 13.57
C GLN A 95 -9.90 -6.49 12.36
N THR A 96 -9.24 -5.36 12.52
CA THR A 96 -8.43 -4.73 11.48
C THR A 96 -6.94 -4.85 11.79
N GLY A 97 -6.16 -5.23 10.78
CA GLY A 97 -4.70 -5.25 10.91
C GLY A 97 -4.16 -3.83 10.78
N GLY A 98 -3.76 -3.21 11.89
CA GLY A 98 -3.00 -1.96 11.90
C GLY A 98 -3.81 -0.67 11.71
N LEU A 99 -5.15 -0.72 11.76
CA LEU A 99 -6.00 0.48 11.86
C LEU A 99 -6.29 0.75 13.34
N THR A 100 -5.30 1.29 14.05
CA THR A 100 -5.51 1.93 15.36
C THR A 100 -5.51 3.45 15.22
#